data_AF-A0A3C0WZ56-F1
#
_entry.id   AF-A0A3C0WZ56-F1
#
_cell.length_a   1.000
_cell.length_b   1.000
_cell.length_c   1.000
_cell.angle_alpha   90.00
_cell.angle_beta   90.00
_cell.angle_gamma   90.00
#
_symmetry.space_group_name_H-M   'P 1'
#
loop_
_entity.id
_entity.type
_entity.pdbx_description
1 polymer ?
#
loop_
_entity_poly.entity_id
_entity_poly.type
_entity_poly.pdbx_seq_one_letter_code
_entity_poly.pdbx_strand_id
1 'polypeptide(L)'
;NLMDFCIGTVMFILIGFGLFLGEDLVGIIGKPGFDIFTDYANFDWSNFVFNLVFCATTATIVSGSMAERTKFLSYCVYSAVISAVIYPV
;
A
#
# COMPACT_ATOMS: atom_id res chain seq x y z
N ASN A 1 12.64 -6.92 3.36
CA ASN A 1 11.48 -7.80 3.54
C ASN A 1 10.61 -7.39 4.72
N LEU A 2 11.05 -7.52 5.97
CA LEU A 2 10.23 -7.08 7.11
C LEU A 2 10.01 -5.55 7.14
N MET A 3 11.05 -4.78 6.77
CA MET A 3 10.95 -3.33 6.67
C MET A 3 9.94 -2.87 5.60
N ASP A 4 9.88 -3.57 4.46
CA ASP A 4 8.90 -3.26 3.39
C ASP A 4 7.48 -3.53 3.85
N PHE A 5 7.29 -4.57 4.65
CA PHE A 5 5.99 -4.86 5.24
C PHE A 5 5.56 -3.77 6.22
N CYS A 6 6.47 -3.31 7.10
CA CYS A 6 6.16 -2.24 8.06
C CYS A 6 5.86 -0.92 7.36
N ILE A 7 6.72 -0.48 6.43
CA ILE A 7 6.54 0.78 5.71
C ILE A 7 5.36 0.68 4.75
N GLY A 8 5.25 -0.42 4.02
CA GLY A 8 4.16 -0.68 3.08
C GLY A 8 2.80 -0.71 3.76
N THR A 9 2.68 -1.32 4.94
CA THR A 9 1.44 -1.32 5.73
C THR A 9 1.03 0.09 6.14
N VAL A 10 1.96 0.90 6.65
CA VAL A 10 1.67 2.29 7.05
C VAL A 10 1.22 3.13 5.85
N MET A 11 1.92 3.00 4.72
CA MET A 11 1.58 3.76 3.51
C MET A 11 0.29 3.27 2.84
N PHE A 12 0.02 1.97 2.89
CA PHE A 12 -1.22 1.39 2.38
C PHE A 12 -2.43 1.79 3.24
N ILE A 13 -2.30 1.88 4.57
CA ILE A 13 -3.36 2.39 5.45
C ILE A 13 -3.65 3.87 5.19
N LEU A 14 -2.60 4.68 5.04
CA LEU A 14 -2.75 6.14 4.95
C LEU A 14 -3.26 6.61 3.58
N ILE A 15 -2.82 5.96 2.51
CA ILE A 15 -3.06 6.44 1.13
C ILE A 15 -3.55 5.29 0.24
N GLY A 16 -2.88 4.13 0.29
CA GLY A 16 -3.11 3.09 -0.72
C GLY A 16 -4.52 2.49 -0.70
N PHE A 17 -5.09 2.25 0.47
CA PHE A 17 -6.44 1.71 0.56
C PHE A 17 -7.50 2.70 0.07
N GLY A 18 -7.33 3.99 0.40
CA GLY A 18 -8.23 5.04 -0.08
C GLY A 18 -8.20 5.17 -1.60
N LEU A 19 -7.03 5.02 -2.22
CA LEU A 19 -6.91 5.04 -3.69
C LEU A 19 -7.47 3.78 -4.36
N PHE A 20 -7.41 2.62 -3.69
CA PHE A 20 -7.84 1.33 -4.26
C PHE A 20 -9.34 1.04 -4.11
N LEU A 21 -9.97 1.53 -3.04
CA LEU A 21 -11.39 1.26 -2.71
C LEU A 21 -12.24 2.54 -2.50
N GLY A 22 -11.66 3.73 -2.64
CA GLY A 22 -12.37 5.00 -2.52
C GLY A 22 -13.32 5.26 -3.68
N GLU A 23 -14.30 6.16 -3.46
CA GLU A 23 -15.26 6.59 -4.50
C GLU A 23 -14.55 6.96 -5.81
N ASP A 24 -15.03 6.39 -6.92
CA ASP A 24 -14.47 6.61 -8.24
C ASP A 24 -14.35 8.10 -8.60
N LEU A 25 -13.12 8.57 -8.76
CA LEU A 25 -12.84 9.73 -9.59
C LEU A 25 -12.38 9.20 -10.95
N VAL A 26 -13.32 9.10 -11.89
CA VAL A 26 -13.05 8.79 -13.32
C VAL A 26 -12.75 7.30 -13.60
N GLY A 27 -12.95 6.37 -12.66
CA GLY A 27 -12.77 4.93 -12.88
C GLY A 27 -11.32 4.47 -13.06
N ILE A 28 -10.37 5.36 -12.74
CA ILE A 28 -8.92 5.12 -12.81
C ILE A 28 -8.28 5.30 -11.41
N ILE A 29 -8.82 6.19 -10.57
CA ILE A 29 -8.30 6.46 -9.24
C ILE A 29 -9.48 6.66 -8.27
N GLY A 30 -9.51 5.89 -7.17
CA GLY A 30 -10.41 6.17 -6.06
C GLY A 30 -10.01 7.48 -5.37
N LYS A 31 -10.98 8.31 -4.97
CA LYS A 31 -10.68 9.48 -4.11
C LYS A 31 -9.86 9.01 -2.92
N PRO A 32 -8.82 9.75 -2.49
CA PRO A 32 -8.16 9.50 -1.22
C PRO A 32 -9.17 9.76 -0.08
N GLY A 33 -9.97 8.74 0.22
CA GLY A 33 -10.94 8.71 1.30
C GLY A 33 -10.25 8.16 2.54
N PHE A 34 -10.34 8.91 3.63
CA PHE A 34 -9.92 8.43 4.94
C PHE A 34 -11.02 7.57 5.60
N ASP A 35 -11.78 6.80 4.82
CA ASP A 35 -12.93 6.03 5.32
C ASP A 35 -12.55 4.97 6.37
N ILE A 36 -11.28 4.54 6.35
CA ILE A 36 -10.65 3.76 7.43
C ILE A 36 -10.78 4.45 8.80
N PHE A 37 -10.72 5.78 8.84
CA PHE A 37 -10.76 6.60 10.06
C PHE A 37 -12.16 7.14 10.39
N THR A 38 -13.07 7.25 9.42
CA THR A 38 -14.41 7.84 9.61
C THR A 38 -15.52 6.81 9.83
N ASP A 39 -15.46 5.60 9.26
CA ASP A 39 -16.48 4.56 9.45
C ASP A 39 -15.87 3.18 9.78
N TYR A 40 -15.13 3.12 10.89
CA TYR A 40 -14.45 1.90 11.37
C TYR A 40 -15.42 0.72 11.61
N ALA A 41 -16.69 1.00 11.92
CA ALA A 41 -17.68 0.00 12.31
C ALA A 41 -18.29 -0.77 11.12
N ASN A 42 -18.42 -0.12 9.96
CA ASN A 42 -18.93 -0.76 8.72
C ASN A 42 -17.82 -1.10 7.73
N PHE A 43 -16.56 -0.91 8.12
CA PHE A 43 -15.43 -1.14 7.26
C PHE A 43 -15.17 -2.62 6.99
N ASP A 44 -14.95 -2.98 5.73
CA ASP A 44 -14.63 -4.35 5.33
C ASP A 44 -13.17 -4.70 5.59
N TRP A 45 -12.89 -5.06 6.85
CA TRP A 45 -11.58 -5.49 7.32
C TRP A 45 -11.02 -6.71 6.57
N SER A 46 -11.89 -7.60 6.08
CA SER A 46 -11.45 -8.79 5.33
C SER A 46 -10.84 -8.39 4.00
N ASN A 47 -11.52 -7.54 3.23
CA ASN A 47 -11.01 -7.04 1.96
C ASN A 47 -9.77 -6.15 2.15
N PHE A 48 -9.71 -5.38 3.24
CA PHE A 48 -8.52 -4.60 3.58
C PHE A 48 -7.29 -5.49 3.83
N VAL A 49 -7.39 -6.48 4.72
CA VAL A 49 -6.25 -7.35 5.06
C VAL A 49 -5.84 -8.18 3.86
N PHE A 50 -6.80 -8.67 3.07
CA PHE A 50 -6.51 -9.41 1.84
C PHE A 50 -5.65 -8.57 0.88
N ASN A 51 -6.08 -7.36 0.54
CA ASN A 51 -5.34 -6.49 -0.37
C ASN A 51 -4.02 -5.99 0.22
N LEU A 52 -3.93 -5.79 1.53
CA LEU A 52 -2.69 -5.45 2.21
C LEU A 52 -1.62 -6.54 2.05
N VAL A 53 -2.00 -7.82 2.16
CA VAL A 53 -1.07 -8.94 1.97
C VAL A 53 -0.59 -9.02 0.52
N PHE A 54 -1.47 -8.76 -0.46
CA PHE A 54 -1.05 -8.67 -1.86
C PHE A 54 -0.12 -7.49 -2.12
N CYS A 55 -0.42 -6.31 -1.56
CA CYS A 55 0.44 -5.13 -1.65
C CYS A 55 1.84 -5.43 -1.08
N ALA A 56 1.90 -6.06 0.09
CA ALA A 56 3.15 -6.49 0.72
C ALA A 56 3.93 -7.49 -0.13
N THR A 57 3.24 -8.44 -0.76
CA THR A 57 3.87 -9.42 -1.65
C THR A 57 4.51 -8.71 -2.86
N THR A 58 3.82 -7.73 -3.46
CA THR A 58 4.37 -6.93 -4.55
C THR A 58 5.60 -6.14 -4.14
N ALA A 59 5.57 -5.49 -2.96
CA ALA A 59 6.73 -4.76 -2.44
C ALA A 59 7.94 -5.68 -2.25
N THR A 60 7.73 -6.90 -1.73
CA THR A 60 8.83 -7.86 -1.47
C THR A 60 9.43 -8.47 -2.73
N ILE A 61 8.64 -8.71 -3.80
CA ILE A 61 9.17 -9.18 -5.11
C ILE A 61 10.24 -8.22 -5.62
N VAL A 62 9.94 -6.93 -5.64
CA VAL A 62 10.87 -5.96 -6.19
C VAL A 62 12.08 -5.79 -5.27
N SER A 63 11.87 -5.87 -3.97
CA SER A 63 12.93 -5.86 -2.98
C SER A 63 13.95 -7.00 -3.18
N GLY A 64 13.51 -8.17 -3.64
CA GLY A 64 14.35 -9.31 -3.98
C GLY A 64 15.23 -9.08 -5.21
N SER A 65 14.81 -8.23 -6.15
CA SER A 65 15.60 -7.85 -7.33
C SER A 65 16.81 -6.95 -7.01
N MET A 66 16.81 -6.37 -5.80
CA MET A 66 17.75 -5.31 -5.39
C MET A 66 18.77 -5.80 -4.35
N ALA A 67 18.83 -7.11 -4.11
CA ALA A 67 19.78 -7.72 -3.19
C ALA A 67 21.24 -7.38 -3.58
N GLU A 68 22.09 -7.21 -2.56
CA GLU A 68 23.55 -7.00 -2.63
C GLU A 68 24.12 -5.61 -2.97
N ARG A 69 23.40 -4.67 -3.61
CA ARG A 69 24.04 -3.39 -4.06
C ARG A 69 23.27 -2.10 -3.77
N THR A 70 22.13 -2.14 -3.08
CA THR A 70 21.30 -0.96 -2.84
C THR A 70 21.45 -0.39 -1.43
N LYS A 71 21.34 0.95 -1.31
CA LYS A 71 21.29 1.63 -0.01
C LYS A 71 19.93 1.36 0.65
N PHE A 72 19.95 1.03 1.93
CA PHE A 72 18.75 0.76 2.74
C PHE A 72 17.70 1.91 2.71
N LEU A 73 18.16 3.16 2.56
CA LEU A 73 17.25 4.31 2.48
C LEU A 73 16.48 4.35 1.15
N SER A 74 17.14 4.06 0.03
CA SER A 74 16.48 3.97 -1.29
C SER A 74 15.44 2.86 -1.33
N TYR A 75 15.73 1.76 -0.62
CA TYR A 75 14.83 0.63 -0.45
C TYR A 75 13.54 1.01 0.32
N CYS A 76 13.67 1.77 1.42
CA CYS A 76 12.53 2.25 2.20
C CYS A 76 11.62 3.19 1.39
N VAL A 77 12.22 4.14 0.65
CA VAL A 77 11.47 5.08 -0.19
C VAL A 77 10.73 4.34 -1.31
N TYR A 78 11.38 3.34 -1.91
CA TYR A 78 10.78 2.56 -2.97
C TYR A 78 9.57 1.74 -2.50
N SER A 79 9.69 1.05 -1.35
CA SER A 79 8.57 0.34 -0.74
C SER A 79 7.40 1.27 -0.42
N ALA A 80 7.68 2.49 0.06
CA ALA A 80 6.65 3.49 0.31
C ALA A 80 5.91 3.93 -0.97
N VAL A 81 6.64 4.11 -2.08
CA VAL A 81 6.06 4.52 -3.37
C VAL A 81 5.21 3.42 -3.99
N ILE A 82 5.64 2.15 -3.92
CA ILE A 82 4.81 1.03 -4.39
C ILE A 82 3.50 1.00 -3.64
N SER A 83 3.56 0.99 -2.31
CA SER A 83 2.39 0.77 -1.47
C SER A 83 1.43 1.96 -1.46
N ALA A 84 1.92 3.17 -1.71
CA ALA A 84 1.09 4.37 -1.77
C ALA A 84 0.50 4.66 -3.14
N VAL A 85 1.18 4.31 -4.25
CA VAL A 85 0.78 4.77 -5.59
C VAL A 85 0.74 3.65 -6.63
N ILE A 86 1.77 2.80 -6.75
CA ILE A 86 1.85 1.84 -7.87
C ILE A 86 0.92 0.65 -7.71
N TYR A 87 0.75 0.15 -6.49
CA TYR A 87 -0.19 -0.94 -6.20
C TYR A 87 -1.66 -0.50 -6.20
N PRO A 88 -2.03 0.66 -5.61
CA PRO A 88 -3.43 1.06 -5.50
C PRO A 88 -4.01 1.82 -6.71
N VAL A 89 -3.19 2.25 -7.66
CA VAL A 89 -3.58 2.88 -8.94
C VAL A 89 -3.44 1.88 -10.07
#